data_AF-A0A956WKW5-F1
#
_entry.id   AF-A0A956WKW5-F1
#
_cell.length_a   1.000
_cell.length_b   1.000
_cell.length_c   1.000
_cell.angle_alpha   90.00
_cell.angle_beta   90.00
_cell.angle_gamma   90.00
#
_symmetry.space_group_name_H-M   'P 1'
#
loop_
_entity.id
_entity.type
_entity.pdbx_description
1 polymer ?
#
loop_
_entity_poly.entity_id
_entity_poly.type
_entity_poly.pdbx_seq_one_letter_code
_entity_poly.pdbx_strand_id
1 'polypeptide(L)' 'GGTSLFGGKGSLYGTLIGVFLIGFLNNGLNLLRVNAFWQGTAVGVVIILSVLVERMSRRS' A
#
# COMPACT_ATOMS: atom_id res chain seq x y z
N GLY A 1 -15.88 6.47 -26.67
CA GLY A 1 -14.78 6.41 -25.69
C GLY A 1 -15.30 5.88 -24.38
N GLY A 2 -15.54 4.57 -24.32
CA GLY A 2 -16.12 3.88 -23.16
C GLY A 2 -15.11 2.92 -22.53
N THR A 3 -14.01 3.44 -21.99
CA THR A 3 -13.09 2.63 -21.20
C THR A 3 -13.66 2.51 -19.79
N SER A 4 -14.25 1.35 -19.52
CA SER A 4 -14.78 0.93 -18.24
C SER A 4 -13.91 1.38 -17.05
N LEU A 5 -14.42 2.36 -16.29
CA LEU A 5 -13.98 2.61 -14.90
C LEU A 5 -14.43 1.47 -13.96
N PHE A 6 -15.23 0.54 -14.43
CA PHE A 6 -15.78 -0.60 -13.68
C PHE A 6 -14.89 -1.86 -13.70
N GLY A 7 -13.65 -1.76 -14.21
CA GLY A 7 -12.74 -2.91 -14.33
C GLY A 7 -11.92 -3.25 -13.08
N GLY A 8 -11.87 -2.37 -12.08
CA GLY A 8 -11.11 -2.59 -10.85
C GLY A 8 -12.01 -2.40 -9.63
N LYS A 9 -12.12 -3.40 -8.77
CA LYS A 9 -12.76 -3.30 -7.44
C LYS A 9 -12.01 -2.36 -6.47
N GLY A 10 -11.28 -1.37 -6.98
CA GLY A 10 -10.68 -0.30 -6.22
C GLY A 10 -11.65 0.88 -6.21
N SER A 11 -12.62 0.85 -5.30
CA SER A 11 -13.45 2.01 -4.99
C SER A 11 -12.54 3.23 -4.74
N LEU A 12 -13.00 4.45 -5.03
CA LEU A 12 -12.35 5.69 -4.61
C LEU A 12 -11.96 5.62 -3.11
N TYR A 13 -12.81 4.99 -2.29
CA TYR A 13 -12.54 4.72 -0.89
C TYR A 13 -11.33 3.81 -0.66
N GLY A 14 -11.16 2.76 -1.47
CA GLY A 14 -9.99 1.88 -1.40
C GLY A 14 -8.69 2.62 -1.77
N THR A 15 -8.74 3.50 -2.77
CA THR A 15 -7.59 4.33 -3.15
C THR A 15 -7.25 5.36 -2.06
N LEU A 16 -8.24 6.00 -1.45
CA LEU A 16 -8.04 6.93 -0.33
C LEU A 16 -7.38 6.24 0.86
N ILE A 17 -7.84 5.03 1.21
CA ILE A 17 -7.22 4.22 2.27
C ILE A 17 -5.79 3.82 1.90
N GLY A 18 -5.54 3.42 0.64
CA GLY A 18 -4.20 3.07 0.17
C GLY A 18 -3.22 4.25 0.23
N VAL A 19 -3.64 5.43 -0.22
CA VAL A 19 -2.83 6.66 -0.16
C VAL A 19 -2.54 7.07 1.29
N PHE A 20 -3.55 6.98 2.18
CA PHE A 20 -3.38 7.25 3.60
C PHE A 20 -2.36 6.29 4.24
N LEU A 21 -2.43 5.00 3.92
CA LEU A 21 -1.48 3.99 4.40
C LEU A 21 -0.04 4.31 3.96
N ILE A 22 0.17 4.71 2.71
CA ILE A 22 1.50 5.08 2.19
C ILE A 22 2.05 6.32 2.91
N GLY A 23 1.21 7.33 3.16
CA GLY A 23 1.59 8.51 3.93
C GLY A 23 1.94 8.19 5.40
N PHE A 24 1.17 7.29 6.02
CA PHE A 24 1.43 6.80 7.36
C PHE A 24 2.74 6.02 7.45
N LEU A 25 3.02 5.14 6.48
CA LEU A 25 4.28 4.37 6.42
C LEU A 25 5.50 5.27 6.29
N ASN A 26 5.43 6.30 5.44
CA ASN A 26 6.53 7.26 5.31
C ASN A 26 6.81 8.00 6.63
N ASN A 27 5.75 8.44 7.32
CA ASN A 27 5.89 9.09 8.62
C ASN A 27 6.38 8.13 9.71
N GLY A 28 5.86 6.90 9.75
CA GLY A 28 6.28 5.87 10.71
C GLY A 28 7.75 5.51 10.55
N LEU A 29 8.23 5.30 9.32
CA LEU A 29 9.64 5.03 9.06
C LEU A 29 10.55 6.21 9.41
N ASN A 30 10.08 7.45 9.18
CA ASN A 30 10.81 8.65 9.56
C ASN A 30 10.90 8.79 11.09
N LEU A 31 9.81 8.52 11.82
CA LEU A 31 9.77 8.52 13.29
C LEU A 31 10.68 7.44 13.90
N LEU A 32 10.79 6.29 13.24
CA LEU A 32 11.73 5.22 13.60
C LEU A 32 13.20 5.57 13.28
N ARG A 33 13.49 6.78 12.77
CA ARG A 33 14.82 7.22 12.32
C ARG A 33 15.48 6.23 11.36
N VAL A 34 14.68 5.58 10.52
CA VAL A 34 15.21 4.71 9.47
C VAL A 34 15.97 5.60 8.49
N ASN A 35 17.22 5.23 8.23
CA ASN A 35 18.06 5.94 7.26
C ASN A 35 17.34 5.96 5.89
N ALA A 36 17.33 7.11 5.21
CA ALA A 36 16.70 7.29 3.89
C ALA A 36 17.15 6.23 2.87
N PHE A 37 18.38 5.74 2.99
CA PHE A 37 18.89 4.61 2.21
C PHE A 37 18.04 3.33 2.33
N TRP A 38 17.55 3.03 3.54
CA TRP A 38 16.72 1.86 3.84
C TRP A 38 15.23 2.11 3.69
N GLN A 39 14.80 3.37 3.61
CA GLN A 39 13.39 3.74 3.62
C GLN A 39 12.65 3.18 2.39
N GLY A 40 13.25 3.25 1.20
CA GLY A 40 12.68 2.66 -0.02
C GLY A 40 12.54 1.14 0.05
N THR A 41 13.57 0.45 0.55
CA THR A 41 13.54 -1.01 0.74
C THR A 41 12.49 -1.42 1.78
N ALA A 42 12.39 -0.69 2.90
CA ALA A 42 11.40 -0.96 3.94
C ALA A 42 9.97 -0.81 3.41
N VAL A 43 9.68 0.25 2.64
CA VAL A 43 8.38 0.44 2.00
C VAL A 43 8.07 -0.72 1.04
N GLY A 44 9.03 -1.12 0.20
CA GLY A 44 8.87 -2.25 -0.71
C GLY A 44 8.57 -3.58 0.00
N VAL A 45 9.31 -3.88 1.08
CA VAL A 45 9.08 -5.08 1.90
C VAL A 45 7.68 -5.08 2.51
N VAL A 46 7.25 -3.94 3.07
CA VAL A 46 5.91 -3.81 3.66
C VAL A 46 4.81 -4.01 2.62
N ILE A 47 4.97 -3.49 1.39
CA ILE A 47 4.00 -3.70 0.31
C ILE A 47 3.90 -5.17 -0.06
N ILE A 48 5.04 -5.85 -0.24
CA ILE A 48 5.08 -7.28 -0.57
C ILE A 48 4.39 -8.10 0.51
N LEU A 49 4.71 -7.85 1.79
CA LEU A 49 4.07 -8.52 2.92
C LEU A 49 2.56 -8.25 2.96
N SER A 50 2.14 -7.01 2.75
CA SER A 50 0.71 -6.64 2.73
C SER A 50 -0.03 -7.39 1.63
N VAL A 51 0.54 -7.47 0.42
CA VAL A 51 -0.07 -8.20 -0.70
C VAL A 51 -0.09 -9.71 -0.46
N LEU A 52 0.95 -10.29 0.17
CA LEU A 52 0.95 -11.71 0.53
C LEU A 52 -0.17 -12.03 1.52
N VAL A 53 -0.26 -11.23 2.59
CA VAL A 53 -1.32 -11.38 3.61
C VAL A 53 -2.70 -11.19 2.98
N GLU A 54 -2.88 -10.18 2.12
CA GLU A 54 -4.15 -9.95 1.44
C GLU A 54 -4.53 -11.09 0.49
N ARG A 55 -3.56 -11.66 -0.25
CA ARG A 55 -3.79 -12.82 -1.11
C ARG A 55 -4.20 -14.06 -0.32
N MET A 56 -3.63 -14.27 0.86
CA MET A 56 -4.03 -15.37 1.74
C MET A 56 -5.43 -15.13 2.32
N SER A 57 -5.71 -13.92 2.77
CA SER A 57 -7.00 -13.53 3.36
C SER A 57 -8.15 -13.64 2.37
N ARG A 58 -7.97 -13.20 1.10
CA ARG A 58 -9.00 -13.29 0.05
C ARG A 58 -9.29 -14.71 -0.45
N ARG A 59 -8.51 -15.71 -0.03
CA ARG A 59 -8.72 -17.12 -0.39
C ARG A 59 -9.58 -17.89 0.62
N SER A 60 -9.97 -17.27 1.73
CA SER A 60 -10.94 -17.79 2.69
C SER A 60 -12.27 -17.04 2.62
#